data_AF-A0A6S7JFZ1-F1
#
_entry.id   AF-A0A6S7JFZ1-F1
#
_cell.length_a   1.000
_cell.length_b   1.000
_cell.length_c   1.000
_cell.angle_alpha   90.00
_cell.angle_beta   90.00
_cell.angle_gamma   90.00
#
_symmetry.space_group_name_H-M   'P 1'
#
loop_
_entity.id
_entity.type
_entity.pdbx_description
1 polymer ?
#
loop_
_entity_poly.entity_id
_entity_poly.type
_entity_poly.pdbx_seq_one_letter_code
_entity_poly.pdbx_strand_id
1 'polypeptide(L)'
;VDSEFLERAKEYCEKKFARMFGERLVRSLDDEILFAVENSDNHDDGGITKLKNTIANDVCVSRNFQFVNQELPLKWVHCEEEIIDYQKNPDSKQCLNISEVKILLENKCQETFTDSEFNSMLTFFHDSGLILLPGVMYDVNDESIGKDLVILSPQYLVDIMTRIHEVPGDRDLKRQFINEFQKLKDEGRVAFKLLEHVWKDKMEQVDILVELLSSFKLLYPLHTDSESEPQEGAEPLAAVDTSVKEFIIPCMLKEKSHESLSKRWLKTCEKWTDIEETEHKFVFDFGCFLPPPLFDYFLVHIYRHSCKTKGIRPILQRRSGIFSFSNKFLFCTRLVLKDCQIWVRARFVLMCFHCFAPHLLFDVSIILGPDVLMLG
;
A
#
# COMPACT_ATOMS: atom_id res chain seq x y z
N VAL A 1 -20.03 -22.25 25.56
CA VAL A 1 -19.66 -22.63 24.16
C VAL A 1 -19.59 -24.14 24.05
N ASP A 2 -20.05 -24.73 22.95
CA ASP A 2 -19.97 -26.17 22.71
C ASP A 2 -18.50 -26.64 22.57
N SER A 3 -18.09 -27.62 23.36
CA SER A 3 -16.71 -28.13 23.39
C SER A 3 -16.31 -28.76 22.05
N GLU A 4 -17.25 -29.41 21.36
CA GLU A 4 -17.00 -30.03 20.07
C GLU A 4 -16.77 -28.98 18.97
N PHE A 5 -17.48 -27.85 19.06
CA PHE A 5 -17.29 -26.72 18.15
C PHE A 5 -15.89 -26.11 18.30
N LEU A 6 -15.44 -25.90 19.54
CA LEU A 6 -14.11 -25.36 19.83
C LEU A 6 -13.00 -26.28 19.30
N GLU A 7 -13.13 -27.59 19.48
CA GLU A 7 -12.16 -28.57 18.99
C GLU A 7 -12.06 -28.56 17.46
N ARG A 8 -13.20 -28.58 16.75
CA ARG A 8 -13.23 -28.45 15.28
C ARG A 8 -12.65 -27.12 14.80
N ALA A 9 -12.92 -26.03 15.51
CA ALA A 9 -12.37 -24.72 15.18
C ALA A 9 -10.83 -24.70 15.36
N LYS A 10 -10.31 -25.32 16.43
CA LYS A 10 -8.87 -25.47 16.66
C LYS A 10 -8.20 -26.24 15.54
N GLU A 11 -8.71 -27.43 15.21
CA GLU A 11 -8.16 -28.25 14.11
C GLU A 11 -8.16 -27.50 12.78
N TYR A 12 -9.24 -26.79 12.48
CA TYR A 12 -9.33 -25.97 11.28
C TYR A 12 -8.27 -24.87 11.28
N CYS A 13 -8.11 -24.14 12.39
CA CYS A 13 -7.16 -23.04 12.48
C CYS A 13 -5.72 -23.52 12.43
N GLU A 14 -5.37 -24.65 13.05
CA GLU A 14 -4.03 -25.23 12.93
C GLU A 14 -3.73 -25.64 11.48
N LYS A 15 -4.67 -26.34 10.84
CA LYS A 15 -4.48 -26.82 9.46
C LYS A 15 -4.42 -25.69 8.43
N LYS A 16 -5.13 -24.59 8.65
CA LYS A 16 -5.30 -23.52 7.67
C LYS A 16 -4.48 -22.27 7.97
N PHE A 17 -4.44 -21.82 9.22
CA PHE A 17 -3.83 -20.55 9.60
C PHE A 17 -2.44 -20.70 10.21
N ALA A 18 -2.17 -21.74 11.00
CA ALA A 18 -0.85 -21.85 11.64
C ALA A 18 0.31 -21.84 10.65
N ARG A 19 0.16 -22.55 9.52
CA ARG A 19 1.15 -22.54 8.44
C ARG A 19 1.32 -21.17 7.75
N MET A 20 0.28 -20.33 7.73
CA MET A 20 0.34 -19.00 7.08
C MET A 20 1.19 -18.00 7.87
N PHE A 21 1.12 -18.09 9.20
CA PHE A 21 1.72 -17.11 10.10
C PHE A 21 2.99 -17.63 10.78
N GLY A 22 3.25 -18.95 10.71
CA GLY A 22 4.48 -19.57 11.22
C GLY A 22 4.68 -19.29 12.71
N GLU A 23 5.90 -18.88 13.07
CA GLU A 23 6.30 -18.53 14.44
C GLU A 23 5.71 -17.19 14.93
N ARG A 24 4.97 -16.45 14.10
CA ARG A 24 4.40 -15.15 14.48
C ARG A 24 3.07 -15.26 15.24
N LEU A 25 2.55 -16.47 15.44
CA LEU A 25 1.32 -16.66 16.21
C LEU A 25 1.63 -16.74 17.70
N VAL A 26 0.93 -15.92 18.48
CA VAL A 26 0.90 -16.06 19.93
C VAL A 26 0.18 -17.35 20.28
N ARG A 27 0.89 -18.27 20.91
CA ARG A 27 0.35 -19.56 21.37
C ARG A 27 0.27 -19.57 22.89
N SER A 28 -0.81 -20.12 23.42
CA SER A 28 -0.94 -20.32 24.86
C SER A 28 0.09 -21.32 25.40
N LEU A 29 0.22 -21.40 26.73
CA LEU A 29 1.04 -22.42 27.38
C LEU A 29 0.63 -23.86 27.01
N ASP A 30 -0.63 -24.04 26.63
CA ASP A 30 -1.19 -25.31 26.16
C ASP A 30 -1.02 -25.50 24.64
N ASP A 31 -0.18 -24.68 23.98
CA ASP A 31 0.06 -24.63 22.53
C ASP A 31 -1.17 -24.21 21.69
N GLU A 32 -2.24 -23.74 22.34
CA GLU A 32 -3.47 -23.33 21.66
C GLU A 32 -3.38 -21.94 21.01
N ILE A 33 -3.95 -21.81 19.81
CA ILE A 33 -4.08 -20.55 19.05
C ILE A 33 -5.43 -19.84 19.19
N LEU A 34 -6.40 -20.44 19.91
CA LEU A 34 -7.75 -19.89 20.06
C LEU A 34 -8.07 -19.56 21.52
N PHE A 35 -8.58 -18.34 21.73
CA PHE A 35 -9.02 -17.84 23.03
C PHE A 35 -10.53 -17.58 22.94
N ALA A 36 -11.33 -18.36 23.67
CA ALA A 36 -12.78 -18.18 23.70
C ALA A 36 -13.13 -17.02 24.62
N VAL A 37 -13.73 -15.95 24.08
CA VAL A 37 -14.08 -14.73 24.82
C VAL A 37 -15.61 -14.62 24.91
N GLU A 38 -16.13 -14.48 26.13
CA GLU A 38 -17.54 -14.23 26.39
C GLU A 38 -17.82 -12.72 26.50
N ASN A 39 -18.46 -12.15 25.47
CA ASN A 39 -18.72 -10.71 25.37
C ASN A 39 -19.88 -10.19 26.26
N SER A 40 -20.49 -11.04 27.09
CA SER A 40 -21.65 -10.66 27.91
C SER A 40 -21.29 -10.08 29.28
N ASP A 41 -20.11 -10.38 29.82
CA ASP A 41 -19.69 -9.92 31.14
C ASP A 41 -18.57 -8.89 31.02
N ASN A 42 -18.84 -7.67 31.49
CA ASN A 42 -18.06 -6.51 31.09
C ASN A 42 -16.60 -6.48 31.56
N HIS A 43 -16.11 -7.31 32.50
CA HIS A 43 -14.74 -7.15 33.00
C HIS A 43 -14.01 -8.40 33.54
N ASP A 44 -14.61 -9.59 33.58
CA ASP A 44 -13.99 -10.79 34.22
C ASP A 44 -14.11 -12.06 33.36
N ASP A 45 -13.92 -11.91 32.05
CA ASP A 45 -13.89 -13.05 31.13
C ASP A 45 -12.57 -13.83 31.26
N GLY A 46 -12.70 -15.14 31.50
CA GLY A 46 -11.58 -16.06 31.61
C GLY A 46 -10.75 -16.15 30.32
N GLY A 47 -11.39 -15.96 29.16
CA GLY A 47 -10.74 -15.91 27.85
C GLY A 47 -9.83 -14.71 27.67
N ILE A 48 -10.33 -13.50 27.98
CA ILE A 48 -9.57 -12.25 27.98
C ILE A 48 -8.37 -12.37 28.92
N THR A 49 -8.59 -12.93 30.12
CA THR A 49 -7.51 -13.14 31.10
C THR A 49 -6.47 -14.13 30.57
N LYS A 50 -6.90 -15.26 29.97
CA LYS A 50 -5.99 -16.23 29.34
C LYS A 50 -5.19 -15.59 28.20
N LEU A 51 -5.83 -14.77 27.35
CA LEU A 51 -5.17 -14.05 26.27
C LEU A 51 -4.13 -13.05 26.78
N LYS A 52 -4.50 -12.20 27.75
CA LYS A 52 -3.57 -11.23 28.37
C LYS A 52 -2.36 -11.91 28.99
N ASN A 53 -2.58 -12.96 29.77
CA ASN A 53 -1.50 -13.73 30.39
C ASN A 53 -0.63 -14.41 29.34
N THR A 54 -1.23 -14.92 28.26
CA THR A 54 -0.46 -15.52 27.17
C THR A 54 0.42 -14.50 26.47
N ILE A 55 -0.11 -13.32 26.12
CA ILE A 55 0.67 -12.25 25.50
C ILE A 55 1.81 -11.82 26.43
N ALA A 56 1.52 -11.60 27.72
CA ALA A 56 2.54 -11.22 28.70
C ALA A 56 3.63 -12.29 28.84
N ASN A 57 3.24 -13.56 28.91
CA ASN A 57 4.18 -14.68 28.99
C ASN A 57 5.00 -14.82 27.71
N ASP A 58 4.39 -14.70 26.53
CA ASP A 58 5.09 -14.79 25.25
C ASP A 58 6.14 -13.67 25.14
N VAL A 59 5.77 -12.43 25.50
CA VAL A 59 6.71 -11.31 25.60
C VAL A 59 7.84 -11.60 26.60
N CYS A 60 7.55 -12.15 27.78
CA CYS A 60 8.56 -12.40 28.81
C CYS A 60 9.46 -13.62 28.54
N VAL A 61 8.91 -14.70 27.95
CA VAL A 61 9.57 -16.00 27.78
C VAL A 61 10.24 -16.10 26.42
N SER A 62 9.64 -15.51 25.39
CA SER A 62 10.18 -15.54 24.04
C SER A 62 11.35 -14.57 23.93
N ARG A 63 12.55 -15.08 24.24
CA ARG A 63 13.83 -14.43 23.95
C ARG A 63 14.02 -14.08 22.47
N ASN A 64 13.15 -14.61 21.61
CA ASN A 64 13.13 -14.42 20.17
C ASN A 64 12.33 -13.18 19.72
N PHE A 65 11.63 -12.47 20.60
CA PHE A 65 11.15 -11.13 20.24
C PHE A 65 12.36 -10.20 20.17
N GLN A 66 12.81 -9.97 18.93
CA GLN A 66 13.95 -9.12 18.59
C GLN A 66 13.88 -7.73 19.24
N PHE A 67 12.70 -7.27 19.67
CA PHE A 67 12.46 -5.96 20.28
C PHE A 67 12.48 -5.95 21.82
N VAL A 68 12.18 -7.07 22.50
CA VAL A 68 11.96 -7.08 23.97
C VAL A 68 13.28 -7.09 24.76
N ASN A 69 14.36 -7.61 24.17
CA ASN A 69 15.69 -7.67 24.79
C ASN A 69 16.68 -6.66 24.20
N GLN A 70 16.20 -5.64 23.47
CA GLN A 70 17.08 -4.58 22.97
C GLN A 70 17.42 -3.60 24.09
N GLU A 71 18.71 -3.38 24.30
CA GLU A 71 19.18 -2.29 25.14
C GLU A 71 19.01 -0.98 24.38
N LEU A 72 18.02 -0.18 24.79
CA LEU A 72 17.75 1.13 24.21
C LEU A 72 18.30 2.24 25.12
N PRO A 73 18.87 3.32 24.55
CA PRO A 73 19.24 4.48 25.34
C PRO A 73 18.02 5.06 26.07
N LEU A 74 18.14 5.32 27.37
CA LEU A 74 17.04 5.88 28.19
C LEU A 74 16.45 7.16 27.60
N LYS A 75 17.28 7.99 26.97
CA LYS A 75 16.83 9.22 26.32
C LYS A 75 15.93 8.99 25.10
N TRP A 76 16.02 7.83 24.44
CA TRP A 76 15.08 7.47 23.37
C TRP A 76 13.70 7.18 23.96
N VAL A 77 13.64 6.48 25.09
CA VAL A 77 12.38 6.23 25.80
C VAL A 77 11.71 7.56 26.21
N HIS A 78 12.49 8.51 26.72
CA HIS A 78 11.95 9.83 27.03
C HIS A 78 11.45 10.59 25.78
N CYS A 79 12.15 10.47 24.64
CA CYS A 79 11.68 11.03 23.38
C CYS A 79 10.37 10.39 22.90
N GLU A 80 10.20 9.08 23.06
CA GLU A 80 8.96 8.37 22.74
C GLU A 80 7.79 8.92 23.55
N GLU A 81 7.95 9.09 24.86
CA GLU A 81 6.93 9.68 25.73
C GLU A 81 6.54 11.09 25.28
N GLU A 82 7.53 11.94 24.96
CA GLU A 82 7.29 13.30 24.48
C GLU A 82 6.59 13.34 23.11
N ILE A 83 6.88 12.40 22.20
CA ILE A 83 6.16 12.24 20.93
C ILE A 83 4.70 11.88 21.22
N ILE A 84 4.45 10.89 22.07
CA ILE A 84 3.10 10.45 22.44
C ILE A 84 2.32 11.58 23.09
N ASP A 85 2.94 12.35 24.00
CA ASP A 85 2.30 13.48 24.66
C ASP A 85 2.01 14.63 23.68
N TYR A 86 2.91 14.88 22.73
CA TYR A 86 2.69 15.86 21.66
C TYR A 86 1.48 15.48 20.78
N GLN A 87 1.32 14.20 20.47
CA GLN A 87 0.19 13.69 19.68
C GLN A 87 -1.17 13.84 20.39
N LYS A 88 -1.22 13.86 21.73
CA LYS A 88 -2.47 14.01 22.49
C LYS A 88 -3.12 15.38 22.31
N ASN A 89 -2.36 16.40 21.92
CA ASN A 89 -2.90 17.73 21.65
C ASN A 89 -3.53 17.77 20.24
N PRO A 90 -4.86 18.01 20.10
CA PRO A 90 -5.52 18.04 18.80
C PRO A 90 -5.02 19.15 17.87
N ASP A 91 -4.41 20.22 18.42
CA ASP A 91 -3.87 21.34 17.65
C ASP A 91 -2.41 21.09 17.19
N SER A 92 -1.82 19.95 17.55
CA SER A 92 -0.44 19.62 17.19
C SER A 92 -0.31 19.26 15.71
N LYS A 93 0.81 19.68 15.11
CA LYS A 93 1.11 19.36 13.71
C LYS A 93 1.44 17.87 13.60
N GLN A 94 0.71 17.16 12.75
CA GLN A 94 0.88 15.71 12.58
C GLN A 94 2.08 15.34 11.70
N CYS A 95 2.63 16.32 10.99
CA CYS A 95 3.79 16.17 10.12
C CYS A 95 4.71 17.37 10.32
N LEU A 96 6.01 17.09 10.45
CA LEU A 96 7.07 18.07 10.69
C LEU A 96 8.30 17.69 9.89
N ASN A 97 9.22 18.63 9.64
CA ASN A 97 10.53 18.29 9.13
C ASN A 97 11.39 17.62 10.22
N ILE A 98 12.35 16.77 9.83
CA ILE A 98 13.31 16.11 10.74
C ILE A 98 13.98 17.14 11.66
N SER A 99 14.37 18.30 11.15
CA SER A 99 14.97 19.38 11.94
C SER A 99 14.02 19.98 12.96
N GLU A 100 12.74 20.13 12.63
CA GLU A 100 11.70 20.62 13.55
C GLU A 100 11.43 19.58 14.65
N VAL A 101 11.39 18.29 14.31
CA VAL A 101 11.27 17.20 15.31
C VAL A 101 12.50 17.20 16.22
N LYS A 102 13.69 17.40 15.68
CA LYS A 102 14.93 17.46 16.48
C LYS A 102 14.87 18.60 17.50
N ILE A 103 14.57 19.82 17.04
CA ILE A 103 14.43 20.99 17.91
C ILE A 103 13.35 20.77 18.97
N LEU A 104 12.21 20.18 18.59
CA LEU A 104 11.14 19.86 19.51
C LEU A 104 11.62 18.92 20.62
N LEU A 105 12.26 17.80 20.26
CA LEU A 105 12.70 16.80 21.22
C LEU A 105 13.87 17.28 22.09
N GLU A 106 14.84 18.00 21.51
CA GLU A 106 15.94 18.58 22.28
C GLU A 106 15.43 19.56 23.34
N ASN A 107 14.44 20.40 23.00
CA ASN A 107 13.83 21.33 23.95
C ASN A 107 13.01 20.63 25.02
N LYS A 108 12.26 19.59 24.65
CA LYS A 108 11.38 18.85 25.56
C LYS A 108 12.15 17.96 26.52
N CYS A 109 13.12 17.24 26.00
CA CYS A 109 13.95 16.30 26.75
C CYS A 109 15.11 16.99 27.49
N GLN A 110 15.42 18.26 27.16
CA GLN A 110 16.61 18.97 27.66
C GLN A 110 17.93 18.25 27.34
N GLU A 111 17.96 17.54 26.22
CA GLU A 111 19.07 16.72 25.74
C GLU A 111 19.51 17.20 24.36
N THR A 112 20.72 16.85 23.93
CA THR A 112 21.19 17.14 22.57
C THR A 112 21.52 15.84 21.83
N PHE A 113 21.32 15.85 20.52
CA PHE A 113 21.60 14.70 19.68
C PHE A 113 22.61 15.04 18.59
N THR A 114 23.57 14.14 18.39
CA THR A 114 24.31 14.14 17.12
C THR A 114 23.35 13.73 15.99
N ASP A 115 23.60 14.18 14.76
CA ASP A 115 22.71 13.85 13.63
C ASP A 115 22.65 12.33 13.39
N SER A 116 23.77 11.63 13.53
CA SER A 116 23.83 10.17 13.38
C SER A 116 22.94 9.46 14.42
N GLU A 117 23.00 9.91 15.67
CA GLU A 117 22.19 9.33 16.74
C GLU A 117 20.71 9.63 16.55
N PHE A 118 20.39 10.88 16.20
CA PHE A 118 19.01 11.31 15.98
C PHE A 118 18.36 10.53 14.83
N ASN A 119 19.07 10.37 13.70
CA ASN A 119 18.57 9.60 12.57
C ASN A 119 18.40 8.11 12.91
N SER A 120 19.30 7.54 13.73
CA SER A 120 19.17 6.15 14.20
C SER A 120 17.93 5.98 15.08
N MET A 121 17.67 6.93 15.98
CA MET A 121 16.48 6.96 16.83
C MET A 121 15.20 7.08 15.99
N LEU A 122 15.15 8.00 15.03
CA LEU A 122 13.98 8.15 14.15
C LEU A 122 13.75 6.88 13.31
N THR A 123 14.80 6.23 12.82
CA THR A 123 14.68 4.97 12.09
C THR A 123 14.09 3.88 12.99
N PHE A 124 14.56 3.77 14.23
CA PHE A 124 13.99 2.86 15.22
C PHE A 124 12.49 3.13 15.48
N PHE A 125 12.10 4.40 15.62
CA PHE A 125 10.69 4.78 15.78
C PHE A 125 9.86 4.53 14.53
N HIS A 126 10.46 4.60 13.35
CA HIS A 126 9.81 4.23 12.10
C HIS A 126 9.53 2.72 12.04
N ASP A 127 10.55 1.91 12.34
CA ASP A 127 10.47 0.45 12.28
C ASP A 127 9.52 -0.13 13.33
N SER A 128 9.40 0.52 14.49
CA SER A 128 8.42 0.18 15.53
C SER A 128 7.00 0.69 15.23
N GLY A 129 6.84 1.58 14.25
CA GLY A 129 5.57 2.16 13.85
C GLY A 129 5.06 3.27 14.77
N LEU A 130 5.90 3.87 15.62
CA LEU A 130 5.54 5.05 16.41
C LEU A 130 5.37 6.28 15.50
N ILE A 131 6.27 6.43 14.52
CA ILE A 131 6.27 7.50 13.51
C ILE A 131 6.40 6.89 12.11
N LEU A 132 6.23 7.69 11.06
CA LEU A 132 6.56 7.28 9.70
C LEU A 132 7.56 8.24 9.05
N LEU A 133 8.59 7.67 8.44
CA LEU A 133 9.58 8.38 7.64
C LEU A 133 9.33 8.07 6.15
N PRO A 134 8.81 9.01 5.36
CA PRO A 134 8.64 8.81 3.93
C PRO A 134 9.99 8.72 3.20
N GLY A 135 11.00 9.47 3.66
CA GLY A 135 12.33 9.52 3.03
C GLY A 135 13.10 8.20 2.99
N VAL A 136 12.75 7.21 3.80
CA VAL A 136 13.38 5.87 3.77
C VAL A 136 12.66 4.89 2.83
N MET A 137 11.58 5.31 2.17
CA MET A 137 10.85 4.49 1.20
C MET A 137 11.62 4.40 -0.13
N TYR A 138 11.63 3.21 -0.74
CA TYR A 138 12.48 2.85 -1.91
C TYR A 138 12.43 3.80 -3.12
N ASP A 139 11.32 4.52 -3.33
CA ASP A 139 11.10 5.36 -4.52
C ASP A 139 11.16 6.88 -4.23
N VAL A 140 11.62 7.29 -3.03
CA VAL A 140 11.74 8.71 -2.68
C VAL A 140 13.13 9.20 -3.09
N ASN A 141 13.19 10.24 -3.94
CA ASN A 141 14.46 10.80 -4.40
C ASN A 141 15.00 11.88 -3.44
N ASP A 142 16.25 12.31 -3.65
CA ASP A 142 16.90 13.34 -2.84
C ASP A 142 16.29 14.75 -2.95
N GLU A 143 15.54 15.02 -4.02
CA GLU A 143 14.87 16.30 -4.32
C GLU A 143 13.40 16.33 -3.87
N SER A 144 12.90 15.23 -3.30
CA SER A 144 11.50 15.05 -2.90
C SER A 144 11.21 15.90 -1.67
N ILE A 145 10.12 16.67 -1.68
CA ILE A 145 9.67 17.51 -0.55
C ILE A 145 9.42 16.63 0.68
N GLY A 146 8.98 15.39 0.48
CA GLY A 146 8.68 14.40 1.51
C GLY A 146 9.88 13.71 2.12
N LYS A 147 11.11 13.91 1.61
CA LYS A 147 12.30 13.21 2.11
C LYS A 147 12.60 13.54 3.57
N ASP A 148 12.55 14.81 3.91
CA ASP A 148 12.89 15.30 5.25
C ASP A 148 11.65 15.40 6.15
N LEU A 149 10.50 14.86 5.74
CA LEU A 149 9.29 14.87 6.55
C LEU A 149 9.26 13.70 7.54
N VAL A 150 8.60 13.94 8.66
CA VAL A 150 8.30 12.98 9.72
C VAL A 150 6.82 13.07 10.01
N ILE A 151 6.09 11.99 9.76
CA ILE A 151 4.71 11.86 10.20
C ILE A 151 4.75 11.35 11.63
N LEU A 152 4.38 12.21 12.57
CA LEU A 152 4.47 11.89 13.99
C LEU A 152 3.44 10.85 14.43
N SER A 153 2.31 10.70 13.72
CA SER A 153 1.29 9.70 14.03
C SER A 153 0.85 8.95 12.78
N PRO A 154 1.06 7.62 12.67
CA PRO A 154 0.56 6.83 11.54
C PRO A 154 -0.96 6.92 11.34
N GLN A 155 -1.73 7.12 12.43
CA GLN A 155 -3.17 7.31 12.39
C GLN A 155 -3.57 8.49 11.49
N TYR A 156 -2.69 9.50 11.37
CA TYR A 156 -2.91 10.64 10.49
C TYR A 156 -3.14 10.23 9.03
N LEU A 157 -2.33 9.31 8.48
CA LEU A 157 -2.53 8.82 7.12
C LEU A 157 -3.83 8.02 6.96
N VAL A 158 -4.20 7.26 8.00
CA VAL A 158 -5.47 6.52 8.03
C VAL A 158 -6.65 7.48 7.96
N ASP A 159 -6.62 8.56 8.74
CA ASP A 159 -7.66 9.59 8.74
C ASP A 159 -7.77 10.30 7.39
N ILE A 160 -6.63 10.65 6.78
CA ILE A 160 -6.57 11.27 5.45
C ILE A 160 -7.19 10.37 4.39
N MET A 161 -6.81 9.08 4.37
CA MET A 161 -7.34 8.11 3.42
C MET A 161 -8.83 7.85 3.66
N THR A 162 -9.26 7.76 4.92
CA THR A 162 -10.66 7.53 5.29
C THR A 162 -11.56 8.65 4.77
N ARG A 163 -11.11 9.91 4.82
CA ARG A 163 -11.87 11.05 4.28
C ARG A 163 -12.14 10.96 2.78
N ILE A 164 -11.26 10.33 2.00
CA ILE A 164 -11.50 10.12 0.56
C ILE A 164 -12.73 9.22 0.33
N HIS A 165 -13.02 8.32 1.27
CA HIS A 165 -14.21 7.46 1.22
C HIS A 165 -15.49 8.17 1.66
N GLU A 166 -15.39 9.28 2.39
CA GLU A 166 -16.53 10.02 2.90
C GLU A 166 -17.20 10.82 1.76
N VAL A 167 -18.46 10.50 1.47
CA VAL A 167 -19.27 11.28 0.53
C VAL A 167 -19.70 12.57 1.22
N PRO A 168 -19.54 13.76 0.60
CA PRO A 168 -19.97 15.01 1.22
C PRO A 168 -21.46 14.98 1.57
N GLY A 169 -21.79 15.36 2.80
CA GLY A 169 -23.17 15.51 3.25
C GLY A 169 -23.85 16.76 2.68
N ASP A 170 -23.08 17.77 2.29
CA ASP A 170 -23.56 19.01 1.69
C ASP A 170 -24.05 18.76 0.25
N ARG A 171 -25.30 19.21 -0.03
CA ARG A 171 -25.96 19.02 -1.32
C ARG A 171 -25.31 19.81 -2.45
N ASP A 172 -24.78 21.00 -2.19
CA ASP A 172 -24.21 21.85 -3.24
C ASP A 172 -22.78 21.41 -3.59
N LEU A 173 -22.00 21.00 -2.58
CA LEU A 173 -20.67 20.37 -2.80
C LEU A 173 -20.80 19.04 -3.54
N LYS A 174 -21.81 18.23 -3.16
CA LYS A 174 -22.12 17.00 -3.87
C LYS A 174 -22.46 17.26 -5.33
N ARG A 175 -23.12 18.37 -5.68
CA ARG A 175 -23.40 18.75 -7.07
C ARG A 175 -22.14 19.17 -7.82
N GLN A 176 -21.27 19.95 -7.18
CA GLN A 176 -20.04 20.44 -7.80
C GLN A 176 -19.09 19.31 -8.19
N PHE A 177 -18.89 18.33 -7.31
CA PHE A 177 -17.92 17.24 -7.49
C PHE A 177 -18.56 15.87 -7.82
N ILE A 178 -19.83 15.85 -8.25
CA ILE A 178 -20.58 14.59 -8.44
C ILE A 178 -19.87 13.65 -9.41
N ASN A 179 -19.28 14.20 -10.46
CA ASN A 179 -18.64 13.44 -11.52
C ASN A 179 -17.31 12.85 -11.03
N GLU A 180 -16.53 13.63 -10.27
CA GLU A 180 -15.27 13.22 -9.67
C GLU A 180 -15.48 12.12 -8.64
N PHE A 181 -16.50 12.24 -7.78
CA PHE A 181 -16.88 11.18 -6.84
C PHE A 181 -17.39 9.93 -7.56
N GLN A 182 -18.17 10.08 -8.64
CA GLN A 182 -18.63 8.93 -9.41
C GLN A 182 -17.45 8.21 -10.09
N LYS A 183 -16.50 8.97 -10.64
CA LYS A 183 -15.28 8.44 -11.25
C LYS A 183 -14.41 7.72 -10.22
N LEU A 184 -14.27 8.27 -9.02
CA LEU A 184 -13.58 7.62 -7.90
C LEU A 184 -14.24 6.28 -7.54
N LYS A 185 -15.58 6.25 -7.43
CA LYS A 185 -16.31 5.02 -7.09
C LYS A 185 -16.30 3.96 -8.19
N ASP A 186 -16.34 4.37 -9.45
CA ASP A 186 -16.44 3.44 -10.57
C ASP A 186 -15.10 2.98 -11.13
N GLU A 187 -14.07 3.83 -11.01
CA GLU A 187 -12.76 3.64 -11.63
C GLU A 187 -11.60 3.69 -10.65
N GLY A 188 -11.81 4.02 -9.37
CA GLY A 188 -10.73 4.22 -8.41
C GLY A 188 -9.80 5.38 -8.77
N ARG A 189 -10.29 6.37 -9.53
CA ARG A 189 -9.52 7.54 -10.00
C ARG A 189 -10.01 8.81 -9.36
N VAL A 190 -9.09 9.67 -8.94
CA VAL A 190 -9.39 10.92 -8.25
C VAL A 190 -8.66 12.09 -8.91
N ALA A 191 -9.38 13.17 -9.18
CA ALA A 191 -8.77 14.41 -9.68
C ALA A 191 -8.12 15.18 -8.53
N PHE A 192 -7.03 15.89 -8.81
CA PHE A 192 -6.33 16.71 -7.80
C PHE A 192 -7.28 17.70 -7.10
N LYS A 193 -8.16 18.36 -7.87
CA LYS A 193 -9.16 19.31 -7.34
C LYS A 193 -10.11 18.70 -6.30
N LEU A 194 -10.40 17.41 -6.41
CA LEU A 194 -11.21 16.73 -5.41
C LEU A 194 -10.39 16.48 -4.13
N LEU A 195 -9.11 16.14 -4.25
CA LEU A 195 -8.20 16.01 -3.11
C LEU A 195 -8.03 17.33 -2.37
N GLU A 196 -7.84 18.43 -3.10
CA GLU A 196 -7.77 19.79 -2.52
C GLU A 196 -8.99 20.09 -1.67
N HIS A 197 -10.17 19.71 -2.16
CA HIS A 197 -11.42 19.92 -1.45
C HIS A 197 -11.57 19.02 -0.21
N VAL A 198 -11.29 17.72 -0.34
CA VAL A 198 -11.46 16.72 0.73
C VAL A 198 -10.46 16.96 1.89
N TRP A 199 -9.28 17.48 1.59
CA TRP A 199 -8.21 17.67 2.58
C TRP A 199 -7.95 19.12 3.00
N LYS A 200 -8.77 20.08 2.53
CA LYS A 200 -8.62 21.52 2.82
C LYS A 200 -8.39 21.88 4.30
N ASP A 201 -8.88 21.04 5.23
CA ASP A 201 -8.84 21.31 6.67
C ASP A 201 -7.75 20.51 7.44
N LYS A 202 -6.87 19.75 6.75
CA LYS A 202 -5.94 18.79 7.41
C LYS A 202 -4.46 19.09 7.23
N MET A 203 -4.09 19.87 6.23
CA MET A 203 -2.73 20.35 5.98
C MET A 203 -2.78 21.70 5.29
N GLU A 204 -1.74 22.50 5.54
CA GLU A 204 -1.56 23.78 4.87
C GLU A 204 -1.34 23.60 3.35
N GLN A 205 -0.84 22.44 2.91
CA GLN A 205 -0.53 22.15 1.50
C GLN A 205 -0.92 20.72 1.10
N VAL A 206 -1.80 20.61 0.10
CA VAL A 206 -2.32 19.33 -0.44
C VAL A 206 -1.25 18.56 -1.20
N ASP A 207 -0.30 19.27 -1.83
CA ASP A 207 0.82 18.67 -2.55
C ASP A 207 1.67 17.77 -1.64
N ILE A 208 1.92 18.21 -0.40
CA ILE A 208 2.63 17.43 0.59
C ILE A 208 1.88 16.12 0.88
N LEU A 209 0.56 16.16 1.05
CA LEU A 209 -0.24 14.95 1.29
C LEU A 209 -0.22 14.00 0.11
N VAL A 210 -0.32 14.52 -1.11
CA VAL A 210 -0.21 13.73 -2.34
C VAL A 210 1.13 13.03 -2.41
N GLU A 211 2.22 13.74 -2.10
CA GLU A 211 3.55 13.18 -2.11
C GLU A 211 3.73 12.11 -1.05
N LEU A 212 3.32 12.37 0.20
CA LEU A 212 3.34 11.40 1.30
C LEU A 212 2.61 10.11 0.90
N LEU A 213 1.36 10.21 0.46
CA LEU A 213 0.57 9.03 0.06
C LEU A 213 1.17 8.31 -1.16
N SER A 214 1.87 9.04 -2.04
CA SER A 214 2.60 8.45 -3.16
C SER A 214 3.84 7.68 -2.71
N SER A 215 4.57 8.18 -1.71
CA SER A 215 5.71 7.50 -1.08
C SER A 215 5.28 6.19 -0.42
N PHE A 216 4.13 6.19 0.26
CA PHE A 216 3.53 4.99 0.86
C PHE A 216 2.75 4.10 -0.13
N LYS A 217 2.77 4.42 -1.43
CA LYS A 217 2.10 3.62 -2.47
C LYS A 217 0.58 3.47 -2.27
N LEU A 218 -0.03 4.45 -1.62
CA LEU A 218 -1.48 4.52 -1.40
C LEU A 218 -2.18 5.31 -2.51
N LEU A 219 -1.45 6.24 -3.12
CA LEU A 219 -1.89 7.09 -4.22
C LEU A 219 -0.88 7.02 -5.37
N TYR A 220 -1.35 7.04 -6.61
CA TYR A 220 -0.47 6.94 -7.78
C TYR A 220 -0.75 8.04 -8.80
N PRO A 221 0.21 8.92 -9.10
CA PRO A 221 0.03 9.99 -10.07
C PRO A 221 -0.14 9.44 -11.49
N LEU A 222 -1.12 9.97 -12.21
CA LEU A 222 -1.29 9.80 -13.64
C LEU A 222 -0.79 11.06 -14.35
N HIS A 223 0.33 10.93 -15.05
CA HIS A 223 0.79 11.97 -15.95
C HIS A 223 -0.10 11.96 -17.19
N THR A 224 -0.73 13.08 -17.49
CA THR A 224 -1.32 13.31 -18.79
C THR A 224 -0.22 13.80 -19.71
N ASP A 225 0.15 13.01 -20.71
CA ASP A 225 0.86 13.56 -21.85
C ASP A 225 -0.10 14.58 -22.48
N SER A 226 0.17 15.87 -22.30
CA SER A 226 -0.50 16.86 -23.12
C SER A 226 -0.09 16.58 -24.55
N GLU A 227 -1.02 16.04 -25.35
CA GLU A 227 -0.94 16.06 -26.81
C GLU A 227 -0.92 17.52 -27.28
N SER A 228 0.24 18.14 -27.22
CA SER A 228 0.57 19.28 -28.05
C SER A 228 1.60 18.77 -29.04
N GLU A 229 1.16 18.46 -30.26
CA GLU A 229 2.07 18.37 -31.39
C GLU A 229 2.96 19.63 -31.37
N PRO A 230 4.28 19.51 -31.53
CA PRO A 230 5.13 20.66 -31.65
C PRO A 230 4.69 21.43 -32.89
N GLN A 231 4.07 22.60 -32.70
CA GLN A 231 3.99 23.56 -33.79
C GLN A 231 5.41 23.99 -34.10
N GLU A 232 5.93 23.58 -35.25
CA GLU A 232 7.23 24.01 -35.76
C GLU A 232 7.26 25.55 -35.79
N GLY A 233 8.07 26.16 -34.92
CA GLY A 233 8.37 27.60 -34.99
C GLY A 233 8.28 28.42 -33.70
N ALA A 234 8.04 27.83 -32.51
CA ALA A 234 8.08 28.58 -31.25
C ALA A 234 9.42 28.39 -30.51
N GLU A 235 10.06 29.51 -30.14
CA GLU A 235 11.29 29.56 -29.33
C GLU A 235 11.11 28.86 -27.95
N PRO A 236 12.20 28.34 -27.35
CA PRO A 236 12.11 27.53 -26.14
C PRO A 236 11.80 28.41 -24.92
N LEU A 237 10.51 28.53 -24.60
CA LEU A 237 10.02 29.14 -23.37
C LEU A 237 9.53 28.04 -22.41
N ALA A 238 10.27 27.91 -21.31
CA ALA A 238 9.91 27.36 -20.00
C ALA A 238 9.36 25.92 -19.92
N ALA A 239 9.80 25.21 -18.88
CA ALA A 239 9.46 23.84 -18.54
C ALA A 239 7.99 23.49 -18.83
N VAL A 240 7.80 22.40 -19.58
CA VAL A 240 6.49 21.76 -19.78
C VAL A 240 5.91 21.46 -18.41
N ASP A 241 4.92 22.24 -18.00
CA ASP A 241 4.15 22.06 -16.78
C ASP A 241 3.37 20.75 -16.88
N THR A 242 4.04 19.65 -16.56
CA THR A 242 3.46 18.31 -16.51
C THR A 242 2.69 18.18 -15.21
N SER A 243 1.74 19.09 -14.96
CA SER A 243 0.93 19.08 -13.74
C SER A 243 0.11 17.78 -13.72
N VAL A 244 0.37 16.94 -12.72
CA VAL A 244 -0.41 15.73 -12.47
C VAL A 244 -1.82 16.16 -12.11
N LYS A 245 -2.80 15.83 -12.96
CA LYS A 245 -4.21 16.24 -12.76
C LYS A 245 -5.07 15.15 -12.13
N GLU A 246 -4.60 13.91 -12.16
CA GLU A 246 -5.37 12.74 -11.73
C GLU A 246 -4.48 11.69 -11.06
N PHE A 247 -5.06 10.91 -10.15
CA PHE A 247 -4.40 9.84 -9.42
C PHE A 247 -5.25 8.57 -9.42
N ILE A 248 -4.59 7.42 -9.22
CA ILE A 248 -5.23 6.13 -8.96
C ILE A 248 -5.10 5.79 -7.47
N ILE A 249 -6.18 5.30 -6.88
CA ILE A 249 -6.21 4.70 -5.55
C ILE A 249 -6.57 3.21 -5.72
N PRO A 250 -5.59 2.29 -5.68
CA PRO A 250 -5.82 0.87 -5.99
C PRO A 250 -6.92 0.24 -5.13
N CYS A 251 -6.94 0.55 -3.83
CA CYS A 251 -7.90 0.00 -2.88
C CYS A 251 -9.34 0.50 -3.13
N MET A 252 -9.53 1.51 -3.98
CA MET A 252 -10.84 2.04 -4.40
C MET A 252 -11.25 1.59 -5.80
N LEU A 253 -10.43 0.80 -6.49
CA LEU A 253 -10.81 0.19 -7.75
C LEU A 253 -12.08 -0.65 -7.57
N LYS A 254 -12.98 -0.56 -8.54
CA LYS A 254 -14.22 -1.34 -8.55
C LYS A 254 -13.95 -2.77 -9.00
N GLU A 255 -14.45 -3.72 -8.22
CA GLU A 255 -14.45 -5.13 -8.61
C GLU A 255 -15.55 -5.36 -9.66
N LYS A 256 -15.21 -6.07 -10.73
CA LYS A 256 -16.15 -6.44 -11.80
C LYS A 256 -16.19 -7.95 -11.94
N SER A 257 -17.26 -8.48 -12.53
CA SER A 257 -17.42 -9.93 -12.68
C SER A 257 -16.34 -10.53 -13.59
N HIS A 258 -15.97 -11.77 -13.30
CA HIS A 258 -15.01 -12.51 -14.12
C HIS A 258 -15.45 -12.65 -15.59
N GLU A 259 -16.76 -12.80 -15.81
CA GLU A 259 -17.34 -12.85 -17.16
C GLU A 259 -17.11 -11.53 -17.92
N SER A 260 -17.26 -10.39 -17.24
CA SER A 260 -17.00 -9.08 -17.83
C SER A 260 -15.54 -8.92 -18.25
N LEU A 261 -14.60 -9.36 -17.41
CA LEU A 261 -13.17 -9.34 -17.75
C LEU A 261 -12.86 -10.26 -18.92
N SER A 262 -13.39 -11.49 -18.91
CA SER A 262 -13.16 -12.47 -19.97
C SER A 262 -13.71 -12.00 -21.33
N LYS A 263 -14.90 -11.40 -21.35
CA LYS A 263 -15.46 -10.79 -22.57
C LYS A 263 -14.60 -9.64 -23.09
N ARG A 264 -14.08 -8.79 -22.19
CA ARG A 264 -13.16 -7.71 -22.55
C ARG A 264 -11.84 -8.24 -23.09
N TRP A 265 -11.28 -9.28 -22.48
CA TRP A 265 -10.07 -9.95 -22.95
C TRP A 265 -10.22 -10.44 -24.39
N LEU A 266 -11.25 -11.25 -24.67
CA LEU A 266 -11.50 -11.78 -26.01
C LEU A 266 -11.68 -10.66 -27.05
N LYS A 267 -12.50 -9.65 -26.73
CA LYS A 267 -12.71 -8.49 -27.60
C LYS A 267 -11.43 -7.69 -27.86
N THR A 268 -10.50 -7.66 -26.90
CA THR A 268 -9.20 -7.02 -27.08
C THR A 268 -8.30 -7.87 -27.97
N CYS A 269 -8.28 -9.20 -27.80
CA CYS A 269 -7.54 -10.10 -28.67
C CYS A 269 -8.02 -10.02 -30.13
N GLU A 270 -9.34 -9.97 -30.37
CA GLU A 270 -9.92 -9.84 -31.72
C GLU A 270 -9.47 -8.58 -32.47
N LYS A 271 -9.11 -7.51 -31.74
CA LYS A 271 -8.64 -6.25 -32.34
C LYS A 271 -7.18 -6.29 -32.76
N TRP A 272 -6.43 -7.32 -32.38
CA TRP A 272 -5.01 -7.46 -32.67
C TRP A 272 -4.79 -8.60 -33.66
N THR A 273 -4.47 -8.23 -34.91
CA THR A 273 -4.38 -9.16 -36.05
C THR A 273 -3.09 -9.97 -36.11
N ASP A 274 -2.01 -9.47 -35.49
CA ASP A 274 -0.65 -9.98 -35.72
C ASP A 274 -0.12 -10.84 -34.56
N ILE A 275 -1.01 -11.25 -33.64
CA ILE A 275 -0.65 -11.95 -32.41
C ILE A 275 -1.01 -13.42 -32.50
N GLU A 276 -0.16 -14.25 -31.92
CA GLU A 276 -0.42 -15.67 -31.83
C GLU A 276 -1.79 -15.99 -31.21
N GLU A 277 -2.48 -16.97 -31.79
CA GLU A 277 -3.71 -17.50 -31.21
C GLU A 277 -3.44 -18.26 -29.89
N THR A 278 -2.22 -18.77 -29.72
CA THR A 278 -1.75 -19.47 -28.53
C THR A 278 -1.69 -18.55 -27.32
N GLU A 279 -2.51 -18.86 -26.32
CA GLU A 279 -2.51 -18.18 -25.02
C GLU A 279 -1.58 -18.90 -24.05
N HIS A 280 -0.63 -18.18 -23.49
CA HIS A 280 0.26 -18.68 -22.44
C HIS A 280 -0.28 -18.28 -21.07
N LYS A 281 -0.32 -19.23 -20.14
CA LYS A 281 -0.78 -19.00 -18.76
C LYS A 281 0.37 -19.21 -17.79
N PHE A 282 0.70 -18.16 -17.04
CA PHE A 282 1.62 -18.18 -15.92
C PHE A 282 0.82 -18.08 -14.62
N VAL A 283 1.22 -18.86 -13.63
CA VAL A 283 0.60 -18.87 -12.30
C VAL A 283 1.72 -18.68 -11.28
N PHE A 284 1.63 -17.60 -10.53
CA PHE A 284 2.48 -17.35 -9.37
C PHE A 284 1.72 -17.79 -8.14
N ASP A 285 2.22 -18.82 -7.46
CA ASP A 285 1.60 -19.43 -6.29
C ASP A 285 2.37 -19.01 -5.04
N PHE A 286 1.69 -18.33 -4.12
CA PHE A 286 2.25 -17.86 -2.85
C PHE A 286 1.97 -18.84 -1.70
N GLY A 287 1.54 -20.06 -2.05
CA GLY A 287 1.22 -21.14 -1.13
C GLY A 287 -0.01 -20.81 -0.27
N CYS A 288 0.21 -20.12 0.84
CA CYS A 288 -0.83 -19.80 1.82
C CYS A 288 -0.91 -18.32 2.18
N PHE A 289 0.04 -17.51 1.76
CA PHE A 289 0.05 -16.10 2.14
C PHE A 289 0.45 -15.23 0.97
N LEU A 290 -0.52 -14.51 0.43
CA LEU A 290 -0.30 -13.49 -0.57
C LEU A 290 -0.54 -12.13 0.09
N PRO A 291 0.51 -11.31 0.30
CA PRO A 291 0.34 -9.97 0.87
C PRO A 291 -0.67 -9.18 0.02
N PRO A 292 -1.83 -8.77 0.58
CA PRO A 292 -2.87 -8.12 -0.21
C PRO A 292 -2.40 -6.89 -1.02
N PRO A 293 -1.52 -6.01 -0.49
CA PRO A 293 -1.02 -4.85 -1.24
C PRO A 293 -0.13 -5.21 -2.42
N LEU A 294 0.50 -6.39 -2.42
CA LEU A 294 1.46 -6.78 -3.46
C LEU A 294 0.84 -6.73 -4.86
N PHE A 295 -0.39 -7.23 -4.98
CA PHE A 295 -1.08 -7.25 -6.25
C PHE A 295 -1.51 -5.84 -6.70
N ASP A 296 -1.89 -4.97 -5.77
CA ASP A 296 -2.25 -3.59 -6.07
C ASP A 296 -1.03 -2.80 -6.58
N TYR A 297 0.14 -3.03 -5.97
CA TYR A 297 1.42 -2.46 -6.43
C TYR A 297 1.78 -2.93 -7.83
N PHE A 298 1.72 -4.24 -8.05
CA PHE A 298 1.94 -4.86 -9.36
C PHE A 298 1.00 -4.30 -10.43
N LEU A 299 -0.30 -4.21 -10.12
CA LEU A 299 -1.31 -3.70 -11.05
C LEU A 299 -1.02 -2.26 -11.49
N VAL A 300 -0.75 -1.36 -10.55
CA VAL A 300 -0.55 0.05 -10.90
C VAL A 300 0.78 0.28 -11.59
N HIS A 301 1.85 -0.44 -11.20
CA HIS A 301 3.13 -0.35 -11.89
C HIS A 301 3.00 -0.74 -13.36
N ILE A 302 2.36 -1.88 -13.63
CA ILE A 302 2.08 -2.34 -14.99
C ILE A 302 1.17 -1.37 -15.74
N TYR A 303 0.12 -0.86 -15.08
CA TYR A 303 -0.77 0.13 -15.67
C TYR A 303 0.02 1.35 -16.17
N ARG A 304 0.91 1.90 -15.33
CA ARG A 304 1.73 3.07 -15.68
C ARG A 304 2.68 2.77 -16.83
N HIS A 305 3.32 1.59 -16.82
CA HIS A 305 4.18 1.17 -17.93
C HIS A 305 3.37 1.03 -19.23
N SER A 306 2.21 0.36 -19.17
CA SER A 306 1.33 0.16 -20.31
C SER A 306 0.85 1.48 -20.91
N CYS A 307 0.52 2.49 -20.08
CA CYS A 307 0.16 3.84 -20.52
C CYS A 307 1.28 4.56 -21.29
N LYS A 308 2.55 4.31 -20.97
CA LYS A 308 3.71 4.93 -21.64
C LYS A 308 4.06 4.25 -22.97
N THR A 309 3.61 3.01 -23.16
CA THR A 309 3.87 2.26 -24.39
C THR A 309 2.74 2.43 -25.38
N LYS A 310 3.06 2.46 -26.68
CA LYS A 310 2.03 2.35 -27.74
C LYS A 310 1.27 1.04 -27.56
N GLY A 311 -0.03 1.00 -27.78
CA GLY A 311 -0.80 -0.23 -27.63
C GLY A 311 -2.25 0.04 -27.31
N ILE A 312 -2.90 -0.93 -26.69
CA ILE A 312 -4.26 -0.76 -26.22
C ILE A 312 -4.28 0.07 -24.93
N ARG A 313 -5.32 0.87 -24.78
CA ARG A 313 -5.56 1.57 -23.52
C ARG A 313 -5.74 0.54 -22.40
N PRO A 314 -4.92 0.56 -21.34
CA PRO A 314 -5.00 -0.44 -20.28
C PRO A 314 -6.34 -0.36 -19.55
N ILE A 315 -6.85 -1.53 -19.19
CA ILE A 315 -8.09 -1.69 -18.42
C ILE A 315 -7.69 -2.10 -17.01
N LEU A 316 -7.95 -1.24 -16.05
CA LEU A 316 -7.68 -1.49 -14.63
C LEU A 316 -8.98 -1.74 -13.86
N GLN A 317 -8.99 -2.78 -13.03
CA GLN A 317 -10.10 -3.18 -12.16
C GLN A 317 -9.56 -3.67 -10.82
N ARG A 318 -10.39 -3.74 -9.78
CA ARG A 318 -9.95 -4.38 -8.53
C ARG A 318 -9.57 -5.83 -8.84
N ARG A 319 -8.41 -6.28 -8.38
CA ARG A 319 -7.96 -7.68 -8.50
C ARG A 319 -7.75 -8.18 -9.95
N SER A 320 -7.76 -7.31 -10.95
CA SER A 320 -7.45 -7.71 -12.33
C SER A 320 -7.16 -6.54 -13.25
N GLY A 321 -6.49 -6.81 -14.37
CA GLY A 321 -6.31 -5.82 -15.42
C GLY A 321 -5.98 -6.45 -16.77
N ILE A 322 -6.14 -5.67 -17.82
CA ILE A 322 -5.73 -6.01 -19.18
C ILE A 322 -4.79 -4.90 -19.65
N PHE A 323 -3.64 -5.30 -20.16
CA PHE A 323 -2.56 -4.40 -20.50
C PHE A 323 -1.91 -4.82 -21.80
N SER A 324 -1.24 -3.87 -22.43
CA SER A 324 -0.31 -4.14 -23.51
C SER A 324 1.00 -3.44 -23.28
N PHE A 325 2.09 -4.10 -23.69
CA PHE A 325 3.38 -3.46 -23.83
C PHE A 325 3.73 -3.42 -25.30
N SER A 326 3.82 -2.20 -25.84
CA SER A 326 3.95 -1.97 -27.29
C SER A 326 2.82 -2.67 -28.07
N ASN A 327 2.96 -2.82 -29.39
CA ASN A 327 2.07 -3.64 -30.21
C ASN A 327 2.50 -5.12 -30.24
N LYS A 328 3.24 -5.58 -29.23
CA LYS A 328 3.91 -6.91 -29.24
C LYS A 328 3.38 -7.87 -28.19
N PHE A 329 2.96 -7.36 -27.03
CA PHE A 329 2.57 -8.17 -25.88
C PHE A 329 1.21 -7.75 -25.37
N LEU A 330 0.30 -8.72 -25.27
CA LEU A 330 -1.01 -8.56 -24.63
C LEU A 330 -1.05 -9.44 -23.40
N PHE A 331 -1.51 -8.92 -22.28
CA PHE A 331 -1.69 -9.77 -21.11
C PHE A 331 -2.84 -9.34 -20.23
N CYS A 332 -3.44 -10.34 -19.59
CA CYS A 332 -4.50 -10.20 -18.61
C CYS A 332 -3.99 -10.75 -17.29
N THR A 333 -4.02 -9.92 -16.25
CA THR A 333 -3.62 -10.32 -14.90
C THR A 333 -4.85 -10.46 -14.01
N ARG A 334 -4.79 -11.38 -13.04
CA ARG A 334 -5.87 -11.61 -12.09
C ARG A 334 -5.34 -12.14 -10.77
N LEU A 335 -5.84 -11.58 -9.67
CA LEU A 335 -5.67 -12.10 -8.33
C LEU A 335 -6.73 -13.16 -8.01
N VAL A 336 -6.29 -14.33 -7.54
CA VAL A 336 -7.12 -15.45 -7.12
C VAL A 336 -6.89 -15.69 -5.62
N LEU A 337 -7.66 -14.98 -4.79
CA LEU A 337 -7.48 -15.00 -3.33
C LEU A 337 -7.67 -16.38 -2.70
N LYS A 338 -8.62 -17.18 -3.22
CA LYS A 338 -8.92 -18.51 -2.68
C LYS A 338 -7.68 -19.41 -2.64
N ASP A 339 -6.83 -19.27 -3.65
CA ASP A 339 -5.67 -20.12 -3.88
C ASP A 339 -4.36 -19.35 -3.66
N CYS A 340 -4.41 -18.11 -3.12
CA CYS A 340 -3.24 -17.24 -2.94
C CYS A 340 -2.38 -17.10 -4.21
N GLN A 341 -3.02 -16.97 -5.37
CA GLN A 341 -2.34 -16.99 -6.67
C GLN A 341 -2.52 -15.70 -7.46
N ILE A 342 -1.50 -15.34 -8.24
CA ILE A 342 -1.60 -14.35 -9.32
C ILE A 342 -1.52 -15.09 -10.65
N TRP A 343 -2.55 -14.91 -11.48
CA TRP A 343 -2.62 -15.49 -12.81
C TRP A 343 -2.29 -14.42 -13.84
N VAL A 344 -1.40 -14.76 -14.78
CA VAL A 344 -1.08 -13.92 -15.95
C VAL A 344 -1.33 -14.74 -17.19
N ARG A 345 -2.27 -14.28 -18.01
CA ARG A 345 -2.52 -14.81 -19.36
C ARG A 345 -1.84 -13.87 -20.34
N ALA A 346 -1.09 -14.40 -21.29
CA ALA A 346 -0.36 -13.60 -22.26
C ALA A 346 -0.54 -14.14 -23.68
N ARG A 347 -0.56 -13.23 -24.65
CA ARG A 347 -0.40 -13.50 -26.07
C ARG A 347 0.62 -12.54 -26.64
N PHE A 348 1.41 -12.97 -27.62
CA PHE A 348 2.48 -12.16 -28.20
C PHE A 348 2.65 -12.43 -29.69
N VAL A 349 3.39 -11.54 -30.36
CA VAL A 349 3.75 -11.71 -31.78
C VAL A 349 4.86 -12.78 -31.89
N LEU A 350 4.73 -13.71 -32.86
CA LEU A 350 5.54 -14.93 -33.06
C LEU A 350 7.06 -14.76 -32.91
N MET A 351 7.60 -13.59 -33.27
CA MET A 351 9.04 -13.30 -33.19
C MET A 351 9.54 -12.91 -31.79
N CYS A 352 8.67 -12.82 -30.78
CA CYS A 352 9.01 -12.21 -29.48
C CYS A 352 9.05 -13.18 -28.27
N PHE A 353 8.80 -14.49 -28.45
CA PHE A 353 8.73 -15.44 -27.31
C PHE A 353 10.03 -15.52 -26.49
N HIS A 354 11.19 -15.54 -27.16
CA HIS A 354 12.50 -15.61 -26.49
C HIS A 354 12.85 -14.34 -25.71
N CYS A 355 12.17 -13.21 -25.99
CA CYS A 355 12.32 -11.95 -25.26
C CYS A 355 11.32 -11.85 -24.10
N PHE A 356 10.16 -12.51 -24.17
CA PHE A 356 9.07 -12.29 -23.21
C PHE A 356 9.35 -12.87 -21.82
N ALA A 357 9.83 -14.12 -21.73
CA ALA A 357 10.03 -14.75 -20.42
C ALA A 357 11.08 -14.00 -19.57
N PRO A 358 12.25 -13.60 -20.11
CA PRO A 358 13.19 -12.77 -19.37
C PRO A 358 12.60 -11.41 -19.02
N HIS A 359 11.96 -10.67 -19.94
CA HIS A 359 11.46 -9.32 -19.63
C HIS A 359 10.27 -9.29 -18.67
N LEU A 360 9.34 -10.25 -18.76
CA LEU A 360 8.25 -10.36 -17.80
C LEU A 360 8.78 -10.81 -16.43
N LEU A 361 9.74 -11.74 -16.37
CA LEU A 361 10.41 -12.10 -15.12
C LEU A 361 11.30 -10.97 -14.60
N PHE A 362 11.91 -10.16 -15.47
CA PHE A 362 12.77 -9.03 -15.13
C PHE A 362 11.92 -7.89 -14.57
N ASP A 363 10.82 -7.52 -15.24
CA ASP A 363 9.88 -6.53 -14.75
C ASP A 363 9.14 -7.04 -13.50
N VAL A 364 8.74 -8.31 -13.43
CA VAL A 364 8.18 -8.91 -12.20
C VAL A 364 9.25 -8.97 -11.10
N SER A 365 10.52 -9.23 -11.38
CA SER A 365 11.61 -9.21 -10.39
C SER A 365 12.00 -7.80 -9.93
N ILE A 366 11.84 -6.80 -10.81
CA ILE A 366 12.00 -5.38 -10.48
C ILE A 366 10.81 -4.88 -9.65
N ILE A 367 9.59 -5.33 -9.98
CA ILE A 367 8.35 -4.95 -9.28
C ILE A 367 8.22 -5.66 -7.93
N LEU A 368 8.65 -6.92 -7.82
CA LEU A 368 8.61 -7.69 -6.58
C LEU A 368 9.86 -7.46 -5.71
N GLY A 369 10.91 -6.85 -6.26
CA GLY A 369 12.21 -6.70 -5.60
C GLY A 369 12.96 -8.03 -5.47
N PRO A 370 14.30 -8.00 -5.27
CA PRO A 370 15.11 -9.21 -5.09
C PRO A 370 14.67 -10.05 -3.88
N ASP A 371 14.06 -9.45 -2.86
CA ASP A 371 13.71 -10.12 -1.61
C ASP A 371 12.44 -10.99 -1.67
N VAL A 372 11.52 -10.74 -2.61
CA VAL A 372 10.30 -11.56 -2.76
C VAL A 372 10.58 -12.87 -3.51
N LEU A 373 11.64 -12.91 -4.33
CA LEU A 373 12.09 -14.13 -5.01
C LEU A 373 12.82 -15.12 -4.08
N MET A 374 13.15 -14.70 -2.85
CA MET A 374 13.81 -15.54 -1.84
C MET A 374 12.81 -16.33 -0.95
N LEU A 375 11.50 -16.12 -1.13
CA LEU A 375 10.43 -16.84 -0.43
C LEU A 375 9.80 -17.97 -1.28
N GLY A 376 10.41 -18.33 -2.41
CA GLY A 376 9.99 -19.41 -3.29
C GLY A 376 10.54 -20.78 -2.91
#